data_AF-A0A914D0R4-F1
#
_entry.id   AF-A0A914D0R4-F1
#
_cell.length_a   1.000
_cell.length_b   1.000
_cell.length_c   1.000
_cell.angle_alpha   90.00
_cell.angle_beta   90.00
_cell.angle_gamma   90.00
#
_symmetry.space_group_name_H-M   'P 1'
#
loop_
_entity.id
_entity.type
_entity.pdbx_description
1 polymer ?
#
loop_
_entity_poly.entity_id
_entity_poly.type
_entity_poly.pdbx_seq_one_letter_code
_entity_poly.pdbx_strand_id
1 'polypeptide(L)'
;MERYVYVLCAKCHKAYFGGESRCQEALEASNYNPEELVCGGCSDVTSAAVCGRHGTEFLEYKCRFCCSVAVYFCFGSTHFCSVCHSDFQRLMTLPKHLLPKCPVGPRSIQLENMDCPLKIQHPPTGEEFSLGCGICRNIRTF
;
A
#
# COMPACT_ATOMS: atom_id res chain seq x y z
N MET A 1 22.66 3.37 2.08
CA MET A 1 21.85 3.18 3.31
C MET A 1 20.54 3.95 3.14
N GLU A 2 19.82 3.68 2.06
CA GLU A 2 18.52 4.29 1.73
C GLU A 2 17.63 3.10 1.39
N ARG A 3 16.87 2.59 2.36
CA ARG A 3 16.00 1.41 2.16
C ARG A 3 14.53 1.79 2.04
N TYR A 4 14.15 2.97 2.50
CA TYR A 4 12.75 3.40 2.60
C TYR A 4 12.58 4.81 2.04
N VAL A 5 11.49 5.02 1.33
CA VAL A 5 11.06 6.33 0.85
C VAL A 5 10.00 6.85 1.80
N TYR A 6 10.03 8.14 2.08
CA TYR A 6 8.93 8.85 2.74
C TYR A 6 8.37 9.89 1.78
N VAL A 7 7.05 10.00 1.74
CA VAL A 7 6.32 10.94 0.88
C VAL A 7 5.44 11.84 1.72
N LEU A 8 5.17 13.05 1.24
CA LEU A 8 4.29 14.01 1.93
C LEU A 8 2.83 13.74 1.56
N CYS A 9 1.97 13.62 2.57
CA CYS A 9 0.54 13.51 2.37
C CYS A 9 -0.04 14.81 1.83
N ALA A 10 -0.80 14.76 0.73
CA ALA A 10 -1.45 15.92 0.13
C ALA A 10 -2.49 16.58 1.04
N LYS A 11 -3.10 15.82 1.96
CA LYS A 11 -4.19 16.31 2.84
C LYS A 11 -3.69 16.92 4.15
N CYS A 12 -2.74 16.26 4.82
CA CYS A 12 -2.27 16.70 6.14
C CYS A 12 -0.82 17.18 6.16
N HIS A 13 -0.11 17.11 5.03
CA HIS A 13 1.28 17.52 4.85
C HIS A 13 2.29 16.83 5.78
N LYS A 14 1.88 15.73 6.45
CA LYS A 14 2.79 14.87 7.22
C LYS A 14 3.49 13.87 6.29
N ALA A 15 4.75 13.58 6.58
CA ALA A 15 5.49 12.51 5.92
C ALA A 15 4.94 11.15 6.37
N TYR A 16 4.76 10.22 5.42
CA TYR A 16 4.37 8.83 5.69
C TYR A 16 5.19 7.86 4.85
N PHE A 17 5.12 6.58 5.21
CA PHE A 17 5.90 5.52 4.57
C PHE A 17 5.49 5.34 3.10
N GLY A 18 6.44 5.58 2.19
CA GLY A 18 6.28 5.51 0.74
C GLY A 18 6.86 4.24 0.11
N GLY A 19 7.14 3.20 0.89
CA GLY A 19 7.71 1.94 0.39
C GLY A 19 9.23 1.90 0.39
N GLU A 20 9.81 0.90 -0.28
CA GLU A 20 11.26 0.72 -0.36
C GLU A 20 11.92 1.62 -1.42
N SER A 21 13.17 2.03 -1.20
CA SER A 21 13.94 3.02 -2.00
C SER A 21 14.08 2.72 -3.49
N ARG A 22 13.97 1.45 -3.91
CA ARG A 22 13.86 1.08 -5.34
C ARG A 22 12.63 1.70 -6.03
N CYS A 23 11.71 2.29 -5.26
CA CYS A 23 10.56 3.04 -5.77
C CYS A 23 10.86 4.53 -6.01
N GLN A 24 11.99 5.08 -5.57
CA GLN A 24 12.28 6.53 -5.68
C GLN A 24 12.59 6.95 -7.11
N GLU A 25 13.36 6.16 -7.86
CA GLU A 25 13.55 6.38 -9.31
C GLU A 25 12.21 6.28 -10.07
N ALA A 26 11.30 5.42 -9.64
CA ALA A 26 9.96 5.30 -10.23
C ALA A 26 9.05 6.48 -9.86
N LEU A 27 9.19 7.05 -8.66
CA LEU A 27 8.49 8.28 -8.23
C LEU A 27 9.00 9.50 -9.01
N GLU A 28 10.30 9.66 -9.19
CA GLU A 28 10.87 10.80 -9.94
C GLU A 28 10.66 10.70 -11.46
N ALA A 29 10.60 9.48 -12.00
CA ALA A 29 10.38 9.24 -13.43
C ALA A 29 8.89 9.18 -13.84
N SER A 30 7.97 9.06 -12.89
CA SER A 30 6.53 9.06 -13.17
C SER A 30 5.93 10.45 -12.98
N ASN A 31 5.17 10.91 -13.97
CA ASN A 31 4.24 12.03 -13.80
C ASN A 31 3.12 11.60 -12.84
N TYR A 32 3.42 11.45 -11.55
CA TYR A 32 2.41 11.14 -10.55
C TYR A 32 1.65 12.41 -10.17
N ASN A 33 0.37 12.27 -9.84
CA ASN A 33 -0.41 13.37 -9.29
C ASN A 33 -0.13 13.48 -7.79
N PRO A 34 0.44 14.61 -7.29
CA PRO A 34 0.70 14.78 -5.86
C PRO A 34 -0.54 14.61 -4.98
N GLU A 35 -1.74 14.92 -5.50
CA GLU A 35 -3.00 14.78 -4.76
C GLU A 35 -3.35 13.32 -4.42
N GLU A 36 -2.76 12.35 -5.12
CA GLU A 36 -2.97 10.92 -4.91
C GLU A 36 -2.05 10.36 -3.82
N LEU A 37 -1.07 11.13 -3.34
CA LEU A 37 -0.23 10.78 -2.20
C LEU A 37 -0.97 11.09 -0.90
N VAL A 38 -1.73 10.13 -0.40
CA VAL A 38 -2.50 10.27 0.83
C VAL A 38 -2.08 9.18 1.83
N CYS A 39 -1.72 9.60 3.04
CA CYS A 39 -1.37 8.67 4.11
C CYS A 39 -2.60 7.86 4.58
N GLY A 40 -2.39 6.67 5.14
CA GLY A 40 -3.48 5.79 5.57
C GLY A 40 -4.44 6.42 6.58
N GLY A 41 -3.97 7.36 7.41
CA GLY A 41 -4.84 8.12 8.31
C GLY A 41 -5.82 9.09 7.60
N CYS A 42 -5.47 9.57 6.42
CA CYS A 42 -6.31 10.48 5.62
C CYS A 42 -7.06 9.78 4.48
N SER A 43 -6.84 8.47 4.31
CA SER A 43 -7.48 7.57 3.35
C SER A 43 -8.12 6.36 4.04
N ASP A 44 -8.56 6.51 5.30
CA ASP A 44 -9.15 5.42 6.06
C ASP A 44 -10.54 5.02 5.53
N VAL A 45 -10.58 4.07 4.60
CA VAL A 45 -11.81 3.55 3.96
C VAL A 45 -12.38 2.33 4.66
N THR A 46 -11.62 1.68 5.55
CA THR A 46 -12.07 0.48 6.28
C THR A 46 -12.45 0.75 7.74
N SER A 47 -12.42 2.02 8.18
CA SER A 47 -12.58 2.40 9.60
C SER A 47 -11.61 1.60 10.49
N ALA A 48 -10.33 1.68 10.13
CA ALA A 48 -9.28 0.86 10.73
C ALA A 48 -9.16 1.08 12.24
N ALA A 49 -8.80 0.01 12.96
CA ALA A 49 -8.54 0.12 14.38
C ALA A 49 -7.37 1.08 14.65
N VAL A 50 -7.64 2.12 15.43
CA VAL A 50 -6.65 3.13 15.81
C VAL A 50 -5.64 2.51 16.77
N CYS A 51 -4.35 2.73 16.52
CA CYS A 51 -3.31 2.25 17.42
C CYS A 51 -3.33 3.03 18.73
N GLY A 52 -3.47 2.35 19.87
CA GLY A 52 -3.47 3.02 21.18
C GLY A 52 -2.18 3.79 21.52
N ARG A 53 -1.06 3.51 20.84
CA ARG A 53 0.23 4.20 21.05
C ARG A 53 0.53 5.28 20.01
N HIS A 54 0.11 5.07 18.76
CA HIS A 54 0.53 5.93 17.64
C HIS A 54 -0.64 6.48 16.83
N GLY A 55 -1.86 6.38 17.35
CA GLY A 55 -3.06 6.84 16.66
C GLY A 55 -3.19 6.25 15.26
N THR A 56 -3.41 7.13 14.29
CA THR A 56 -3.47 6.84 12.86
C THR A 56 -2.22 7.29 12.10
N GLU A 57 -1.18 7.79 12.79
CA GLU A 57 -0.01 8.41 12.15
C GLU A 57 0.79 7.43 11.30
N PHE A 58 0.92 6.19 11.76
CA PHE A 58 1.58 5.10 11.02
C PHE A 58 0.60 4.08 10.49
N LEU A 59 -0.66 4.48 10.25
CA LEU A 59 -1.63 3.61 9.62
C LEU A 59 -1.22 3.33 8.18
N GLU A 60 -0.96 2.07 7.88
CA GLU A 60 -0.60 1.59 6.55
C GLU A 60 -1.75 0.79 5.95
N TYR A 61 -1.86 0.85 4.63
CA TYR A 61 -2.81 0.05 3.86
C TYR A 61 -2.08 -0.93 2.96
N LYS A 62 -2.73 -2.06 2.70
CA LYS A 62 -2.31 -3.01 1.67
C LYS A 62 -2.74 -2.47 0.30
N CYS A 63 -1.88 -2.62 -0.70
CA CYS A 63 -2.26 -2.43 -2.10
C CYS A 63 -3.40 -3.40 -2.47
N ARG A 64 -4.49 -2.88 -3.05
CA ARG A 64 -5.65 -3.70 -3.43
C ARG A 64 -5.27 -4.88 -4.33
N PHE A 65 -4.29 -4.68 -5.20
CA PHE A 65 -3.93 -5.59 -6.29
C PHE A 65 -2.70 -6.49 -6.02
N CYS A 66 -2.00 -6.31 -4.89
CA CYS A 66 -0.87 -7.15 -4.51
C CYS A 66 -0.60 -7.18 -2.99
N CYS A 67 0.34 -8.02 -2.56
CA CYS A 67 0.80 -8.14 -1.19
C CYS A 67 1.96 -7.15 -0.93
N SER A 68 1.71 -5.86 -1.10
CA SER A 68 2.67 -4.79 -0.81
C SER A 68 1.98 -3.65 -0.06
N VAL A 69 2.77 -2.82 0.65
CA VAL A 69 2.25 -1.60 1.29
C VAL A 69 1.88 -0.59 0.21
N ALA A 70 0.74 0.07 0.40
CA ALA A 70 0.26 1.11 -0.50
C ALA A 70 0.97 2.45 -0.24
N VAL A 71 1.13 3.21 -1.31
CA VAL A 71 1.73 4.55 -1.34
C VAL A 71 0.72 5.55 -1.86
N TYR A 72 -0.08 5.16 -2.85
CA TYR A 72 -1.07 6.00 -3.50
C TYR A 72 -2.48 5.63 -3.06
N PHE A 73 -3.35 6.63 -3.06
CA PHE A 73 -4.77 6.49 -2.87
C PHE A 73 -5.51 7.24 -3.99
N CYS A 74 -6.10 6.47 -4.90
CA CYS A 74 -6.76 7.00 -6.09
C CYS A 74 -8.26 6.76 -6.03
N PHE A 75 -9.01 7.57 -6.78
CA PHE A 75 -10.46 7.43 -6.98
C PHE A 75 -11.28 7.44 -5.67
N GLY A 76 -10.74 8.04 -4.61
CA GLY A 76 -11.39 8.13 -3.29
C GLY A 76 -11.66 6.80 -2.60
N SER A 77 -11.13 5.67 -3.10
CA SER A 77 -11.52 4.35 -2.60
C SER A 77 -10.44 3.26 -2.71
N THR A 78 -9.37 3.47 -3.49
CA THR A 78 -8.47 2.38 -3.88
C THR A 78 -7.02 2.69 -3.55
N HIS A 79 -6.38 1.81 -2.79
CA HIS A 79 -4.97 1.90 -2.44
C HIS A 79 -4.06 1.13 -3.41
N PHE A 80 -2.96 1.77 -3.84
CA PHE A 80 -1.97 1.18 -4.76
C PHE A 80 -0.55 1.29 -4.21
N CYS A 81 0.27 0.24 -4.41
CA CYS A 81 1.73 0.40 -4.36
C CYS A 81 2.22 1.07 -5.65
N SER A 82 3.43 1.63 -5.66
CA SER A 82 3.96 2.40 -6.81
C SER A 82 3.96 1.62 -8.13
N VAL A 83 4.25 0.32 -8.08
CA VAL A 83 4.29 -0.54 -9.29
C VAL A 83 2.90 -0.92 -9.79
N CYS A 84 1.91 -1.05 -8.90
CA CYS A 84 0.52 -1.26 -9.32
C CYS A 84 -0.13 0.05 -9.78
N HIS A 85 0.28 1.17 -9.21
CA HIS A 85 -0.16 2.50 -9.63
C HIS A 85 0.24 2.77 -11.08
N SER A 86 1.48 2.46 -11.50
CA SER A 86 1.87 2.67 -12.91
C SER A 86 1.14 1.79 -13.94
N ASP A 87 0.44 0.74 -13.50
CA ASP A 87 -0.35 -0.19 -14.34
C ASP A 87 -1.85 -0.15 -13.95
N PHE A 88 -2.30 0.94 -13.32
CA PHE A 88 -3.65 1.00 -12.73
C PHE A 88 -4.76 0.81 -13.77
N GLN A 89 -4.58 1.31 -15.00
CA GLN A 89 -5.57 1.20 -16.07
C GLN A 89 -5.91 -0.25 -16.37
N ARG A 90 -4.88 -1.11 -16.48
CA ARG A 90 -5.09 -2.55 -16.68
C ARG A 90 -5.69 -3.19 -15.44
N LEU A 91 -5.11 -2.93 -14.26
CA LEU A 91 -5.53 -3.57 -13.01
C LEU A 91 -6.99 -3.30 -12.64
N MET A 92 -7.47 -2.07 -12.86
CA MET A 92 -8.86 -1.69 -12.59
C MET A 92 -9.87 -2.38 -13.52
N THR A 93 -9.45 -2.87 -14.69
CA THR A 93 -10.32 -3.62 -15.62
C THR A 93 -10.37 -5.11 -15.31
N LEU A 94 -9.48 -5.63 -14.45
CA LEU A 94 -9.46 -7.05 -14.10
C LEU A 94 -10.68 -7.42 -13.25
N PRO A 95 -11.50 -8.40 -13.67
CA PRO A 95 -12.57 -8.92 -12.84
C PRO A 95 -12.03 -9.51 -11.54
N LYS A 96 -12.67 -9.19 -10.41
CA LYS A 96 -12.23 -9.63 -9.07
C LYS A 96 -12.01 -11.14 -8.96
N HIS A 97 -12.83 -11.94 -9.64
CA HIS A 97 -12.75 -13.41 -9.61
C HIS A 97 -11.54 -13.98 -10.36
N LEU A 98 -10.87 -13.19 -11.20
CA LEU A 98 -9.64 -13.57 -11.92
C LEU A 98 -8.37 -13.13 -11.20
N LEU A 99 -8.49 -12.40 -10.08
CA LEU A 99 -7.33 -11.96 -9.33
C LEU A 99 -6.67 -13.15 -8.61
N PRO A 100 -5.32 -13.22 -8.63
CA PRO A 100 -4.60 -14.30 -7.97
C PRO A 100 -4.79 -14.29 -6.45
N LYS A 101 -4.64 -15.46 -5.84
CA LYS A 101 -4.70 -15.61 -4.39
C LYS A 101 -3.32 -15.32 -3.78
N CYS A 102 -3.34 -14.88 -2.53
CA CYS A 102 -2.12 -14.65 -1.76
C CYS A 102 -1.20 -15.89 -1.84
N PRO A 103 0.11 -15.71 -2.11
CA PRO A 103 0.84 -14.45 -2.21
C PRO A 103 0.91 -13.84 -3.61
N VAL A 104 0.68 -12.54 -3.70
CA VAL A 104 0.59 -11.80 -4.96
C VAL A 104 1.63 -10.69 -5.02
N GLY A 105 2.44 -10.67 -6.07
CA GLY A 105 3.39 -9.62 -6.39
C GLY A 105 2.73 -8.45 -7.11
N PRO A 106 3.45 -7.33 -7.29
CA PRO A 106 2.95 -6.19 -8.04
C PRO A 106 2.47 -6.57 -9.46
N ARG A 107 1.56 -5.77 -10.03
CA ARG A 107 0.85 -6.05 -11.30
C ARG A 107 -0.03 -7.31 -11.26
N SER A 108 -0.47 -7.71 -10.07
CA SER A 108 -1.28 -8.91 -9.84
C SER A 108 -0.63 -10.17 -10.41
N ILE A 109 0.66 -10.34 -10.13
CA ILE A 109 1.44 -11.52 -10.53
C ILE A 109 1.43 -12.53 -9.38
N GLN A 110 1.08 -13.78 -9.64
CA GLN A 110 1.16 -14.86 -8.64
C GLN A 110 2.63 -15.09 -8.27
N LEU A 111 2.96 -15.08 -6.98
CA LEU A 111 4.30 -15.44 -6.50
C LEU A 111 4.39 -16.97 -6.32
N GLU A 112 5.59 -17.51 -6.55
CA GLU A 112 5.90 -18.94 -6.37
C GLU A 112 6.10 -19.31 -4.89
N ASN A 113 6.55 -18.37 -4.08
CA ASN A 113 6.72 -18.57 -2.64
C ASN A 113 5.36 -18.83 -1.99
N MET A 114 5.33 -19.65 -0.93
CA MET A 114 4.09 -19.88 -0.17
C MET A 114 3.81 -18.78 0.85
N ASP A 115 4.85 -18.04 1.27
CA ASP A 115 4.73 -17.03 2.32
C ASP A 115 4.33 -15.66 1.79
N CYS A 116 3.36 -15.03 2.45
CA CYS A 116 2.94 -13.67 2.16
C CYS A 116 4.07 -12.67 2.48
N PRO A 117 4.48 -11.79 1.53
CA PRO A 117 5.48 -10.76 1.79
C PRO A 117 5.11 -9.81 2.95
N LEU A 118 3.81 -9.61 3.21
CA LEU A 118 3.32 -8.77 4.30
C LEU A 118 3.30 -9.47 5.67
N LYS A 119 3.55 -10.79 5.70
CA LYS A 119 3.58 -11.64 6.90
C LYS A 119 2.36 -11.47 7.82
N ILE A 120 1.20 -11.22 7.23
CA ILE A 120 -0.08 -11.02 7.93
C ILE A 120 -1.19 -11.68 7.13
N GLN A 121 -2.20 -12.22 7.83
CA GLN A 121 -3.43 -12.66 7.18
C GLN A 121 -4.22 -11.44 6.71
N HIS A 122 -4.66 -11.47 5.47
CA HIS A 122 -5.43 -10.40 4.87
C HIS A 122 -6.50 -10.97 3.93
N PRO A 123 -7.55 -10.19 3.61
CA PRO A 123 -8.57 -10.59 2.63
C PRO A 123 -7.99 -10.92 1.24
N PRO A 124 -8.78 -11.56 0.37
CA PRO A 124 -8.37 -11.84 -1.00
C PRO A 124 -7.93 -10.57 -1.78
N THR A 125 -7.09 -10.76 -2.78
CA THR A 125 -6.70 -9.69 -3.72
C THR A 125 -7.94 -9.07 -4.37
N GLY A 126 -7.97 -7.74 -4.49
CA GLY A 126 -9.15 -6.98 -4.94
C GLY A 126 -9.95 -6.33 -3.82
N GLU A 127 -9.56 -6.50 -2.56
CA GLU A 127 -10.19 -5.89 -1.38
C GLU A 127 -9.23 -4.94 -0.66
N GLU A 128 -9.79 -3.84 -0.16
CA GLU A 128 -9.08 -2.87 0.68
C GLU A 128 -8.82 -3.48 2.05
N PHE A 129 -7.62 -3.23 2.59
CA PHE A 129 -7.23 -3.78 3.88
C PHE A 129 -6.24 -2.89 4.61
N SER A 130 -6.61 -2.44 5.80
CA SER A 130 -5.70 -1.75 6.71
C SER A 130 -4.71 -2.74 7.34
N LEU A 131 -3.42 -2.48 7.20
CA LEU A 131 -2.34 -3.24 7.84
C LEU A 131 -2.12 -2.83 9.31
N GLY A 132 -2.77 -1.74 9.73
CA GLY A 132 -2.61 -1.16 11.06
C GLY A 132 -1.33 -0.33 11.16
N CYS A 133 -0.83 -0.20 12.39
CA CYS A 133 0.37 0.60 12.67
C CYS A 133 1.65 -0.10 12.17
N GLY A 134 2.29 0.48 11.15
CA GLY A 134 3.53 -0.03 10.54
C GLY A 134 4.66 -0.22 11.54
N ILE A 135 4.83 0.70 12.49
CA ILE A 135 5.84 0.58 13.57
C ILE A 135 5.57 -0.64 14.44
N CYS A 136 4.35 -0.78 14.96
CA CYS A 136 4.01 -1.93 15.82
C CYS A 136 4.12 -3.26 15.09
N ARG A 137 3.84 -3.28 13.78
CA ARG A 137 3.94 -4.47 12.94
C ARG A 137 5.40 -4.90 12.76
N ASN A 138 6.30 -3.96 12.49
CA ASN A 138 7.72 -4.25 12.31
C ASN A 138 8.44 -4.60 13.62
N ILE A 139 8.05 -4.01 14.76
CA ILE A 139 8.62 -4.37 16.07
C ILE A 139 8.34 -5.83 16.43
N ARG A 140 7.18 -6.39 16.04
CA ARG A 140 6.83 -7.80 16.29
C ARG A 140 7.65 -8.80 15.47
N THR A 141 8.41 -8.34 14.50
CA THR A 141 9.25 -9.18 13.63
C THR A 141 10.73 -9.14 13.98
N PHE A 142 11.13 -8.40 15.02
CA PHE A 142 12.46 -8.39 15.62
C PHE A 142 12.52 -9.29 16.86
#